data_AF-A0A9W3K1J5-F1
#
_entry.id   AF-A0A9W3K1J5-F1
#
_cell.length_a   1.000
_cell.length_b   1.000
_cell.length_c   1.000
_cell.angle_alpha   90.00
_cell.angle_beta   90.00
_cell.angle_gamma   90.00
#
_symmetry.space_group_name_H-M   'P 1'
#
loop_
_entity.id
_entity.type
_entity.pdbx_description
1 polymer ?
#
loop_
_entity_poly.entity_id
_entity_poly.type
_entity_poly.pdbx_seq_one_letter_code
_entity_poly.pdbx_strand_id
1 'polypeptide(L)'
;MSKTQSPGDQPAPESGRRVFLKRIAIVPAAVAMGACHSGDDASPAPPSTQHADDGVRLDTYRPVFFTLEEWHFVLAAVDRLIPHDDEGPGALDLNVPVFIDRQLETGYGYAAHWYMQGPFRAASPLFGYQSRLTPRELYRAGIQATNARCMREFAGKRFAELAVAEQTDVLARLESGAMAFDEISSTEFFAFLLENTREGYLSDPIHGGNKEMGSWKMIGFPGARADFLDWVGTGKRYPYGPVSIEGQQG
;
A
#
# COMPACT_ATOMS: atom_id res chain seq x y z
N MET A 1 59.17 29.95 23.60
CA MET A 1 59.06 28.48 23.79
C MET A 1 57.74 28.04 23.19
N SER A 2 57.83 27.46 22.00
CA SER A 2 56.71 27.00 21.20
C SER A 2 56.07 25.75 21.82
N LYS A 3 54.75 25.71 21.86
CA LYS A 3 53.99 24.46 21.80
C LYS A 3 52.80 24.65 20.85
N THR A 4 52.99 24.12 19.66
CA THR A 4 51.99 23.91 18.61
C THR A 4 50.98 22.87 19.10
N GLN A 5 49.69 23.18 19.06
CA GLN A 5 48.63 22.22 19.34
C GLN A 5 47.79 22.04 18.06
N SER A 6 47.77 20.82 17.55
CA SER A 6 47.03 20.38 16.36
C SER A 6 45.52 20.47 16.60
N PRO A 7 44.68 20.80 15.59
CA PRO A 7 43.24 20.77 15.75
C PRO A 7 42.76 19.32 15.81
N GLY A 8 42.08 18.98 16.90
CA GLY A 8 41.37 17.71 17.06
C GLY A 8 40.11 17.66 16.20
N ASP A 9 39.91 16.47 15.65
CA ASP A 9 38.77 15.96 14.90
C ASP A 9 37.42 16.39 15.51
N GLN A 10 36.60 17.12 14.75
CA GLN A 10 35.21 17.41 15.11
C GLN A 10 34.29 16.47 14.34
N PRO A 11 33.42 15.69 14.99
CA PRO A 11 32.43 14.89 14.27
C PRO A 11 31.40 15.82 13.60
N ALA A 12 31.11 15.53 12.34
CA ALA A 12 30.16 16.27 11.50
C ALA A 12 28.75 16.30 12.13
N PRO A 13 27.97 17.38 11.92
CA PRO A 13 26.62 17.49 12.47
C PRO A 13 25.69 16.47 11.81
N GLU A 14 25.09 15.60 12.61
CA GLU A 14 24.11 14.61 12.15
C GLU A 14 22.87 15.30 11.55
N SER A 15 22.46 14.78 10.39
CA SER A 15 21.32 15.20 9.58
C SER A 15 20.01 15.28 10.36
N GLY A 16 19.39 16.47 10.34
CA GLY A 16 18.12 16.84 10.98
C GLY A 16 16.84 16.15 10.48
N ARG A 17 16.94 14.97 9.86
CA ARG A 17 15.77 14.18 9.42
C ARG A 17 15.25 13.20 10.50
N ARG A 18 16.06 12.88 11.52
CA ARG A 18 15.67 11.97 12.62
C ARG A 18 15.08 12.64 13.87
N VAL A 19 15.04 13.98 13.92
CA VAL A 19 14.58 14.73 15.12
C VAL A 19 13.10 15.12 15.04
N PHE A 20 12.46 15.03 13.87
CA PHE A 20 11.09 15.51 13.68
C PHE A 20 9.99 14.54 14.15
N LEU A 21 10.27 13.24 14.35
CA LEU A 21 9.25 12.24 14.71
C LEU A 21 9.12 11.94 16.22
N LYS A 22 9.69 12.76 17.10
CA LYS A 22 9.73 12.48 18.55
C LYS A 22 8.75 13.28 19.43
N ARG A 23 7.68 13.88 18.90
CA ARG A 23 6.71 14.61 19.74
C ARG A 23 5.27 14.43 19.31
N ILE A 24 4.60 13.41 19.84
CA ILE A 24 3.15 13.46 20.10
C ILE A 24 2.92 13.02 21.54
N ALA A 25 2.31 13.90 22.32
CA ALA A 25 2.02 13.74 23.74
C ALA A 25 0.64 13.08 23.93
N ILE A 26 0.56 12.29 24.99
CA ILE A 26 -0.62 11.55 25.49
C ILE A 26 -1.58 12.51 26.19
N VAL A 27 -2.90 12.37 25.96
CA VAL A 27 -3.96 12.97 26.79
C VAL A 27 -4.82 11.83 27.34
N PRO A 28 -5.08 11.75 28.67
CA PRO A 28 -5.86 10.68 29.27
C PRO A 28 -7.38 10.88 29.13
N ALA A 29 -8.09 9.75 29.13
CA ALA A 29 -9.53 9.61 28.95
C ALA A 29 -10.37 10.03 30.17
N ALA A 30 -11.64 10.36 29.93
CA ALA A 30 -12.70 10.36 30.94
C ALA A 30 -13.86 9.45 30.50
N VAL A 31 -14.30 8.60 31.43
CA VAL A 31 -15.32 7.55 31.29
C VAL A 31 -16.71 8.10 31.59
N ALA A 32 -17.73 7.64 30.85
CA ALA A 32 -19.11 7.61 31.33
C ALA A 32 -19.80 6.33 30.84
N MET A 33 -20.30 5.52 31.78
CA MET A 33 -21.11 4.33 31.52
C MET A 33 -22.55 4.72 31.16
N GLY A 34 -23.11 4.06 30.16
CA GLY A 34 -24.53 4.08 29.85
C GLY A 34 -24.93 2.75 29.20
N ALA A 35 -25.70 1.95 29.93
CA ALA A 35 -26.18 0.64 29.49
C ALA A 35 -27.45 0.77 28.63
N CYS A 36 -27.51 0.04 27.52
CA CYS A 36 -28.78 -0.36 26.90
C CYS A 36 -28.64 -1.70 26.14
N HIS A 37 -29.33 -2.69 26.69
CA HIS A 37 -30.07 -3.81 26.07
C HIS A 37 -29.51 -4.51 24.82
N SER A 38 -29.20 -5.79 25.03
CA SER A 38 -29.00 -6.83 24.02
C SER A 38 -30.23 -7.00 23.13
N GLY A 39 -30.04 -6.76 21.83
CA GLY A 39 -30.89 -7.29 20.76
C GLY A 39 -30.03 -8.20 19.91
N ASP A 40 -30.26 -9.51 20.01
CA ASP A 40 -29.67 -10.53 19.15
C ASP A 40 -30.28 -10.44 17.75
N ASP A 41 -29.70 -9.61 16.89
CA ASP A 41 -29.83 -9.71 15.43
C ASP A 41 -28.44 -9.98 14.86
N ALA A 42 -28.02 -11.24 14.97
CA ALA A 42 -26.84 -11.74 14.30
C ALA A 42 -27.13 -11.81 12.79
N SER A 43 -26.89 -10.70 12.08
CA SER A 43 -26.70 -10.75 10.63
C SER A 43 -25.55 -11.71 10.32
N PRO A 44 -25.73 -12.68 9.40
CA PRO A 44 -24.63 -13.55 9.00
C PRO A 44 -23.55 -12.68 8.37
N ALA A 45 -22.36 -12.67 8.98
CA ALA A 45 -21.16 -12.15 8.33
C ALA A 45 -21.02 -12.84 6.96
N PRO A 46 -20.62 -12.12 5.90
CA PRO A 46 -20.29 -12.77 4.64
C PRO A 46 -19.21 -13.83 4.89
N PRO A 47 -19.22 -14.96 4.16
CA PRO A 47 -18.25 -16.01 4.38
C PRO A 47 -16.85 -15.42 4.23
N SER A 48 -16.08 -15.49 5.32
CA SER A 48 -14.63 -15.28 5.27
C SER A 48 -14.09 -16.34 4.33
N THR A 49 -13.75 -15.97 3.10
CA THR A 49 -13.07 -16.87 2.18
C THR A 49 -11.73 -17.19 2.83
N GLN A 50 -11.63 -18.38 3.41
CA GLN A 50 -10.38 -18.94 3.91
C GLN A 50 -9.45 -19.12 2.71
N HIS A 51 -8.64 -18.11 2.42
CA HIS A 51 -7.51 -18.23 1.52
C HIS A 51 -6.29 -18.44 2.40
N ALA A 52 -6.07 -19.70 2.80
CA ALA A 52 -4.76 -20.11 3.25
C ALA A 52 -3.73 -19.66 2.20
N ASP A 53 -2.64 -19.05 2.68
CA ASP A 53 -1.47 -18.68 1.88
C ASP A 53 -0.79 -19.96 1.35
N ASP A 54 -1.40 -20.60 0.35
CA ASP A 54 -0.95 -21.86 -0.25
C ASP A 54 0.28 -21.68 -1.17
N GLY A 55 1.11 -20.66 -0.92
CA GLY A 55 2.28 -20.40 -1.74
C GLY A 55 1.91 -19.90 -3.15
N VAL A 56 0.99 -18.94 -3.23
CA VAL A 56 0.57 -18.33 -4.50
C VAL A 56 1.80 -17.86 -5.28
N ARG A 57 1.91 -18.29 -6.54
CA ARG A 57 2.96 -17.87 -7.48
C ARG A 57 2.38 -17.01 -8.59
N LEU A 58 2.95 -15.83 -8.80
CA LEU A 58 2.46 -14.85 -9.77
C LEU A 58 2.44 -15.34 -11.23
N ASP A 59 3.34 -16.27 -11.60
CA ASP A 59 3.43 -16.86 -12.94
C ASP A 59 2.24 -17.78 -13.28
N THR A 60 1.62 -18.38 -12.26
CA THR A 60 0.45 -19.27 -12.40
C THR A 60 -0.86 -18.64 -11.93
N TYR A 61 -0.79 -17.49 -11.28
CA TYR A 61 -1.97 -16.80 -10.75
C TYR A 61 -2.96 -16.43 -11.86
N ARG A 62 -4.24 -16.61 -11.59
CA ARG A 62 -5.36 -16.22 -12.46
C ARG A 62 -6.08 -15.06 -11.78
N PRO A 63 -5.97 -13.83 -12.28
CA PRO A 63 -6.63 -12.68 -11.68
C PRO A 63 -8.15 -12.86 -11.66
N VAL A 64 -8.79 -12.43 -10.57
CA VAL A 64 -10.24 -12.48 -10.39
C VAL A 64 -10.91 -11.21 -10.92
N PHE A 65 -10.25 -10.07 -10.77
CA PHE A 65 -10.70 -8.80 -11.30
C PHE A 65 -10.03 -8.55 -12.65
N PHE A 66 -8.71 -8.37 -12.66
CA PHE A 66 -8.00 -7.84 -13.83
C PHE A 66 -8.09 -8.77 -15.05
N THR A 67 -8.15 -8.17 -16.25
CA THR A 67 -7.80 -8.89 -17.47
C THR A 67 -6.31 -9.21 -17.49
N LEU A 68 -5.87 -10.09 -18.37
CA LEU A 68 -4.45 -10.41 -18.51
C LEU A 68 -3.60 -9.16 -18.88
N GLU A 69 -4.13 -8.27 -19.72
CA GLU A 69 -3.45 -7.03 -20.09
C GLU A 69 -3.26 -6.10 -18.87
N GLU A 70 -4.33 -5.86 -18.11
CA GLU A 70 -4.26 -5.02 -16.91
C GLU A 70 -3.44 -5.67 -15.80
N TRP A 71 -3.44 -7.00 -15.71
CA TRP A 71 -2.57 -7.72 -14.78
C TRP A 71 -1.10 -7.46 -15.07
N HIS A 72 -0.68 -7.50 -16.34
CA HIS A 72 0.68 -7.13 -16.72
C HIS A 72 1.01 -5.67 -16.41
N PHE A 73 0.05 -4.76 -16.56
CA PHE A 73 0.20 -3.38 -16.12
C PHE A 73 0.48 -3.32 -14.61
N VAL A 74 -0.36 -3.97 -13.79
CA VAL A 74 -0.26 -3.92 -12.33
C VAL A 74 1.06 -4.54 -11.87
N LEU A 75 1.47 -5.67 -12.43
CA LEU A 75 2.77 -6.29 -12.17
C LEU A 75 3.91 -5.29 -12.40
N ALA A 76 3.97 -4.69 -13.59
CA ALA A 76 5.02 -3.74 -13.94
C ALA A 76 4.99 -2.50 -13.03
N ALA A 77 3.80 -1.99 -12.72
CA ALA A 77 3.65 -0.75 -11.97
C ALA A 77 4.09 -0.92 -10.52
N VAL A 78 3.61 -1.95 -9.82
CA VAL A 78 3.97 -2.14 -8.40
C VAL A 78 5.44 -2.52 -8.21
N ASP A 79 6.05 -3.20 -9.20
CA ASP A 79 7.48 -3.51 -9.24
C ASP A 79 8.37 -2.26 -9.42
N ARG A 80 7.80 -1.15 -9.90
CA ARG A 80 8.45 0.16 -9.90
C ARG A 80 8.19 0.94 -8.60
N LEU A 81 7.03 0.75 -7.97
CA LEU A 81 6.67 1.46 -6.73
C LEU A 81 7.43 0.94 -5.52
N ILE A 82 7.59 -0.38 -5.40
CA ILE A 82 8.40 -1.01 -4.36
C ILE A 82 9.24 -2.12 -5.02
N PRO A 83 10.42 -1.78 -5.59
CA PRO A 83 11.31 -2.77 -6.20
C PRO A 83 11.97 -3.64 -5.12
N HIS A 84 12.46 -4.81 -5.51
CA HIS A 84 13.39 -5.58 -4.69
C HIS A 84 14.75 -4.86 -4.62
N ASP A 85 15.33 -4.77 -3.43
CA ASP A 85 16.67 -4.22 -3.23
C ASP A 85 17.38 -4.85 -2.02
N ASP A 86 18.55 -4.32 -1.67
CA ASP A 86 19.36 -4.82 -0.55
C ASP A 86 18.69 -4.60 0.82
N GLU A 87 17.69 -3.71 0.94
CA GLU A 87 16.96 -3.45 2.18
C GLU A 87 15.82 -4.45 2.40
N GLY A 88 15.22 -4.96 1.34
CA GLY A 88 14.20 -6.00 1.48
C GLY A 88 13.46 -6.43 0.22
N PRO A 89 12.43 -7.28 0.41
CA PRO A 89 11.67 -7.85 -0.70
C PRO A 89 10.85 -6.79 -1.42
N GLY A 90 10.70 -6.94 -2.74
CA GLY A 90 9.86 -6.07 -3.56
C GLY A 90 8.36 -6.42 -3.47
N ALA A 91 7.53 -5.58 -4.08
CA ALA A 91 6.08 -5.79 -4.17
C ALA A 91 5.72 -7.13 -4.83
N LEU A 92 6.49 -7.58 -5.83
CA LEU A 92 6.26 -8.85 -6.50
C LEU A 92 6.63 -10.04 -5.62
N ASP A 93 7.72 -9.95 -4.85
CA ASP A 93 8.13 -11.03 -3.93
C ASP A 93 7.06 -11.28 -2.86
N LEU A 94 6.35 -10.21 -2.49
CA LEU A 94 5.33 -10.23 -1.44
C LEU A 94 3.89 -10.40 -1.96
N ASN A 95 3.69 -10.74 -3.23
CA ASN A 95 2.36 -10.93 -3.83
C ASN A 95 1.43 -9.69 -3.74
N VAL A 96 1.96 -8.48 -3.66
CA VAL A 96 1.14 -7.25 -3.63
C VAL A 96 0.12 -7.14 -4.79
N PRO A 97 0.44 -7.51 -6.05
CA PRO A 97 -0.57 -7.56 -7.12
C PRO A 97 -1.79 -8.41 -6.79
N VAL A 98 -1.61 -9.55 -6.10
CA VAL A 98 -2.69 -10.49 -5.73
C VAL A 98 -3.61 -9.84 -4.71
N PHE A 99 -3.05 -9.11 -3.74
CA PHE A 99 -3.82 -8.31 -2.81
C PHE A 99 -4.72 -7.31 -3.55
N ILE A 100 -4.14 -6.51 -4.46
CA ILE A 100 -4.89 -5.47 -5.19
C ILE A 100 -6.03 -6.11 -6.00
N ASP A 101 -5.74 -7.18 -6.73
CA ASP A 101 -6.73 -7.90 -7.55
C ASP A 101 -7.91 -8.43 -6.72
N ARG A 102 -7.62 -9.09 -5.60
CA ARG A 102 -8.66 -9.63 -4.71
C ARG A 102 -9.43 -8.51 -4.00
N GLN A 103 -8.75 -7.47 -3.52
CA GLN A 103 -9.37 -6.35 -2.81
C GLN A 103 -10.39 -5.61 -3.70
N LEU A 104 -10.12 -5.52 -5.02
CA LEU A 104 -11.05 -4.91 -5.98
C LEU A 104 -12.32 -5.74 -6.22
N GLU A 105 -12.35 -7.03 -5.86
CA GLU A 105 -13.57 -7.86 -5.82
C GLU A 105 -14.29 -7.83 -4.45
N THR A 106 -13.81 -7.05 -3.48
CA THR A 106 -14.48 -6.86 -2.17
C THR A 106 -15.36 -5.61 -2.14
N GLY A 107 -16.05 -5.38 -1.02
CA GLY A 107 -16.83 -4.16 -0.79
C GLY A 107 -16.04 -2.86 -0.98
N TYR A 108 -14.72 -2.86 -0.79
CA TYR A 108 -13.86 -1.73 -1.14
C TYR A 108 -13.93 -1.41 -2.64
N GLY A 109 -13.70 -2.41 -3.50
CA GLY A 109 -13.71 -2.23 -4.95
C GLY A 109 -15.04 -1.74 -5.50
N TYR A 110 -16.15 -2.18 -4.89
CA TYR A 110 -17.51 -1.73 -5.22
C TYR A 110 -17.91 -0.41 -4.54
N ALA A 111 -17.03 0.20 -3.75
CA ALA A 111 -17.34 1.38 -2.94
C ALA A 111 -18.59 1.18 -2.05
N ALA A 112 -18.83 -0.04 -1.56
CA ALA A 112 -20.08 -0.44 -0.91
C ALA A 112 -20.40 0.32 0.38
N HIS A 113 -19.38 0.91 1.01
CA HIS A 113 -19.50 1.70 2.24
C HIS A 113 -19.20 3.19 2.03
N TRP A 114 -19.07 3.64 0.78
CA TRP A 114 -18.76 5.03 0.46
C TRP A 114 -20.04 5.79 0.12
N TYR A 115 -20.05 7.10 0.41
CA TYR A 115 -21.11 7.97 -0.05
C TYR A 115 -20.90 8.29 -1.54
N MET A 116 -21.52 7.49 -2.41
CA MET A 116 -21.40 7.60 -3.88
C MET A 116 -22.61 8.30 -4.51
N GLN A 117 -23.32 9.15 -3.76
CA GLN A 117 -24.44 9.92 -4.28
C GLN A 117 -23.96 11.30 -4.76
N GLY A 118 -24.48 11.73 -5.92
CA GLY A 118 -24.16 13.05 -6.45
C GLY A 118 -24.71 14.19 -5.59
N PRO A 119 -24.34 15.45 -5.90
CA PRO A 119 -23.58 15.85 -7.09
C PRO A 119 -22.06 15.70 -6.93
N PHE A 120 -21.40 15.12 -7.94
CA PHE A 120 -19.94 15.06 -8.02
C PHE A 120 -19.41 16.38 -8.60
N ARG A 121 -18.60 17.10 -7.82
CA ARG A 121 -18.06 18.40 -8.21
C ARG A 121 -16.59 18.48 -7.81
N ALA A 122 -15.82 19.26 -8.56
CA ALA A 122 -14.47 19.60 -8.15
C ALA A 122 -14.52 20.24 -6.76
N ALA A 123 -13.75 19.66 -5.83
CA ALA A 123 -13.67 20.13 -4.47
C ALA A 123 -12.21 20.13 -4.00
N SER A 124 -11.98 20.67 -2.80
CA SER A 124 -10.65 20.60 -2.20
C SER A 124 -10.22 19.15 -2.01
N PRO A 125 -8.96 18.78 -2.32
CA PRO A 125 -8.42 17.45 -2.02
C PRO A 125 -8.54 17.07 -0.53
N LEU A 126 -8.67 18.06 0.37
CA LEU A 126 -8.87 17.83 1.80
C LEU A 126 -10.23 17.19 2.14
N PHE A 127 -11.16 17.13 1.19
CA PHE A 127 -12.45 16.46 1.38
C PHE A 127 -12.43 14.98 0.98
N GLY A 128 -11.25 14.43 0.69
CA GLY A 128 -11.08 13.04 0.30
C GLY A 128 -11.52 12.80 -1.14
N TYR A 129 -11.92 11.56 -1.44
CA TYR A 129 -12.28 11.14 -2.78
C TYR A 129 -13.61 11.74 -3.23
N GLN A 130 -13.62 12.43 -4.38
CA GLN A 130 -14.79 13.17 -4.90
C GLN A 130 -15.24 12.69 -6.28
N SER A 131 -14.60 11.66 -6.84
CA SER A 131 -14.98 11.11 -8.13
C SER A 131 -16.19 10.19 -8.00
N ARG A 132 -16.96 10.11 -9.08
CA ARG A 132 -18.11 9.20 -9.21
C ARG A 132 -17.72 7.74 -9.40
N LEU A 133 -16.47 7.48 -9.73
CA LEU A 133 -16.00 6.15 -10.05
C LEU A 133 -15.75 5.37 -8.77
N THR A 134 -16.22 4.13 -8.72
CA THR A 134 -15.75 3.17 -7.73
C THR A 134 -14.25 2.88 -7.93
N PRO A 135 -13.53 2.35 -6.93
CA PRO A 135 -12.12 1.97 -7.11
C PRO A 135 -11.90 1.03 -8.30
N ARG A 136 -12.81 0.07 -8.54
CA ARG A 136 -12.76 -0.79 -9.73
C ARG A 136 -12.80 0.01 -11.03
N GLU A 137 -13.77 0.90 -11.16
CA GLU A 137 -13.94 1.71 -12.36
C GLU A 137 -12.74 2.65 -12.58
N LEU A 138 -12.21 3.22 -11.49
CA LEU A 138 -11.00 4.04 -11.53
C LEU A 138 -9.79 3.24 -12.03
N TYR A 139 -9.58 2.01 -11.54
CA TYR A 139 -8.50 1.15 -12.01
C TYR A 139 -8.63 0.82 -13.51
N ARG A 140 -9.83 0.49 -13.99
CA ARG A 140 -10.06 0.21 -15.42
C ARG A 140 -9.75 1.43 -16.29
N ALA A 141 -10.34 2.57 -15.93
CA ALA A 141 -10.16 3.81 -16.67
C ALA A 141 -8.70 4.28 -16.62
N GLY A 142 -8.04 4.20 -15.46
CA GLY A 142 -6.65 4.59 -15.24
C GLY A 142 -5.67 3.76 -16.05
N ILE A 143 -5.81 2.43 -16.04
CA ILE A 143 -4.95 1.54 -16.82
C ILE A 143 -5.16 1.77 -18.32
N GLN A 144 -6.42 1.83 -18.76
CA GLN A 144 -6.75 2.09 -20.17
C GLN A 144 -6.16 3.42 -20.64
N ALA A 145 -6.36 4.50 -19.87
CA ALA A 145 -5.86 5.82 -20.20
C ALA A 145 -4.32 5.84 -20.24
N THR A 146 -3.65 5.22 -19.27
CA THR A 146 -2.20 5.11 -19.24
C THR A 146 -1.66 4.35 -20.45
N ASN A 147 -2.23 3.17 -20.76
CA ASN A 147 -1.83 2.40 -21.93
C ASN A 147 -2.05 3.19 -23.22
N ALA A 148 -3.19 3.88 -23.36
CA ALA A 148 -3.47 4.72 -24.53
C ALA A 148 -2.46 5.88 -24.67
N ARG A 149 -2.02 6.50 -23.57
CA ARG A 149 -0.92 7.50 -23.59
C ARG A 149 0.38 6.86 -24.02
N CYS A 150 0.74 5.72 -23.43
CA CYS A 150 1.98 5.02 -23.74
C CYS A 150 2.05 4.63 -25.23
N MET A 151 0.96 4.08 -25.78
CA MET A 151 0.93 3.67 -27.19
C MET A 151 1.13 4.84 -28.15
N ARG A 152 0.68 6.04 -27.78
CA ARG A 152 0.89 7.25 -28.60
C ARG A 152 2.33 7.76 -28.50
N GLU A 153 2.93 7.69 -27.31
CA GLU A 153 4.23 8.32 -27.03
C GLU A 153 5.43 7.37 -27.30
N PHE A 154 5.23 6.05 -27.17
CA PHE A 154 6.30 5.05 -27.20
C PHE A 154 6.09 3.99 -28.30
N ALA A 155 5.90 4.46 -29.54
CA ALA A 155 5.84 3.61 -30.74
C ALA A 155 4.85 2.43 -30.65
N GLY A 156 3.66 2.68 -30.10
CA GLY A 156 2.60 1.67 -29.99
C GLY A 156 2.74 0.69 -28.82
N LYS A 157 3.74 0.85 -27.96
CA LYS A 157 3.91 0.02 -26.75
C LYS A 157 2.98 0.46 -25.63
N ARG A 158 2.42 -0.52 -24.91
CA ARG A 158 1.73 -0.29 -23.64
C ARG A 158 2.73 -0.13 -22.51
N PHE A 159 2.25 0.36 -21.36
CA PHE A 159 3.09 0.63 -20.19
C PHE A 159 3.98 -0.56 -19.77
N ALA A 160 3.39 -1.76 -19.68
CA ALA A 160 4.13 -2.97 -19.26
C ALA A 160 5.22 -3.41 -20.26
N GLU A 161 5.15 -2.93 -21.52
CA GLU A 161 6.09 -3.26 -22.59
C GLU A 161 7.25 -2.24 -22.69
N LEU A 162 7.18 -1.15 -21.91
CA LEU A 162 8.20 -0.11 -21.87
C LEU A 162 9.45 -0.56 -21.12
N ALA A 163 10.59 0.09 -21.40
CA ALA A 163 11.79 -0.11 -20.61
C ALA A 163 11.58 0.42 -19.18
N VAL A 164 12.32 -0.11 -18.21
CA VAL A 164 12.19 0.26 -16.78
C VAL A 164 12.23 1.77 -16.56
N ALA A 165 13.18 2.48 -17.18
CA ALA A 165 13.30 3.93 -17.05
C ALA A 165 12.07 4.68 -17.60
N GLU A 166 11.49 4.19 -18.69
CA GLU A 166 10.27 4.76 -19.28
C GLU A 166 9.04 4.48 -18.41
N GLN A 167 8.95 3.28 -17.82
CA GLN A 167 7.90 2.97 -16.84
C GLN A 167 7.96 3.92 -15.63
N THR A 168 9.16 4.15 -15.10
CA THR A 168 9.37 5.09 -13.99
C THR A 168 8.99 6.52 -14.37
N ASP A 169 9.37 6.99 -15.57
CA ASP A 169 8.97 8.32 -16.06
C ASP A 169 7.44 8.45 -16.18
N VAL A 170 6.78 7.45 -16.76
CA VAL A 170 5.31 7.44 -16.89
C VAL A 170 4.65 7.52 -15.51
N LEU A 171 5.08 6.71 -14.53
CA LEU A 171 4.54 6.75 -13.18
C LEU A 171 4.76 8.10 -12.49
N ALA A 172 5.95 8.70 -12.64
CA ALA A 172 6.23 10.04 -12.11
C ALA A 172 5.33 11.11 -12.74
N ARG A 173 5.02 11.00 -14.04
CA ARG A 173 4.10 11.91 -14.73
C ARG A 173 2.64 11.70 -14.34
N LEU A 174 2.24 10.49 -13.96
CA LEU A 174 0.92 10.24 -13.35
C LEU A 174 0.83 10.89 -11.97
N GLU A 175 1.86 10.69 -11.13
CA GLU A 175 1.95 11.30 -9.79
C GLU A 175 1.87 12.83 -9.83
N SER A 176 2.61 13.45 -10.75
CA SER A 176 2.65 14.91 -10.86
C SER A 176 1.47 15.51 -11.63
N GLY A 177 0.62 14.68 -12.26
CA GLY A 177 -0.45 15.13 -13.15
C GLY A 177 0.03 15.66 -14.51
N ALA A 178 1.30 15.47 -14.87
CA ALA A 178 1.84 15.88 -16.17
C ALA A 178 1.34 15.00 -17.32
N MET A 179 0.85 13.79 -17.00
CA MET A 179 0.12 12.95 -17.94
C MET A 179 -1.38 13.20 -17.77
N ALA A 180 -1.93 14.14 -18.54
CA ALA A 180 -3.35 14.46 -18.50
C ALA A 180 -4.21 13.35 -19.12
N PHE A 181 -5.32 13.06 -18.44
CA PHE A 181 -6.40 12.19 -18.91
C PHE A 181 -7.66 13.03 -19.16
N ASP A 182 -8.54 12.54 -20.03
CA ASP A 182 -9.72 13.31 -20.44
C ASP A 182 -10.86 13.23 -19.41
N GLU A 183 -11.12 12.03 -18.87
CA GLU A 183 -12.32 11.76 -18.05
C GLU A 183 -12.05 11.59 -16.55
N ILE A 184 -10.81 11.28 -16.18
CA ILE A 184 -10.41 10.95 -14.81
C ILE A 184 -9.15 11.70 -14.43
N SER A 185 -8.85 11.81 -13.13
CA SER A 185 -7.58 12.37 -12.69
C SER A 185 -6.47 11.31 -12.71
N SER A 186 -5.37 11.60 -13.39
CA SER A 186 -4.18 10.74 -13.36
C SER A 186 -3.54 10.69 -11.97
N THR A 187 -3.59 11.80 -11.23
CA THR A 187 -3.05 11.87 -9.87
C THR A 187 -3.90 11.06 -8.89
N GLU A 188 -5.23 11.03 -9.06
CA GLU A 188 -6.10 10.19 -8.24
C GLU A 188 -5.87 8.70 -8.53
N PHE A 189 -5.78 8.33 -9.81
CA PHE A 189 -5.46 6.94 -10.19
C PHE A 189 -4.11 6.50 -9.60
N PHE A 190 -3.07 7.33 -9.73
CA PHE A 190 -1.76 7.04 -9.15
C PHE A 190 -1.81 6.92 -7.63
N ALA A 191 -2.53 7.83 -6.95
CA ALA A 191 -2.68 7.80 -5.50
C ALA A 191 -3.31 6.50 -5.02
N PHE A 192 -4.38 6.03 -5.68
CA PHE A 192 -5.01 4.74 -5.38
C PHE A 192 -4.05 3.57 -5.59
N LEU A 193 -3.34 3.55 -6.73
CA LEU A 193 -2.37 2.51 -7.01
C LEU A 193 -1.27 2.44 -5.94
N LEU A 194 -0.75 3.60 -5.53
CA LEU A 194 0.28 3.69 -4.50
C LEU A 194 -0.24 3.29 -3.12
N GLU A 195 -1.45 3.72 -2.76
CA GLU A 195 -2.10 3.37 -1.50
C GLU A 195 -2.34 1.86 -1.41
N ASN A 196 -2.98 1.25 -2.41
CA ASN A 196 -3.24 -0.19 -2.38
C ASN A 196 -1.96 -1.02 -2.52
N THR A 197 -0.89 -0.49 -3.14
CA THR A 197 0.44 -1.11 -3.12
C THR A 197 1.00 -1.16 -1.70
N ARG A 198 0.93 -0.04 -0.96
CA ARG A 198 1.39 0.02 0.44
C ARG A 198 0.56 -0.86 1.35
N GLU A 199 -0.75 -0.86 1.18
CA GLU A 199 -1.65 -1.74 1.93
C GLU A 199 -1.32 -3.21 1.66
N GLY A 200 -1.17 -3.63 0.40
CA GLY A 200 -0.82 -5.01 0.08
C GLY A 200 0.57 -5.40 0.56
N TYR A 201 1.49 -4.45 0.65
CA TYR A 201 2.84 -4.68 1.17
C TYR A 201 2.88 -4.83 2.69
N LEU A 202 2.02 -4.12 3.43
CA LEU A 202 2.08 -4.04 4.91
C LEU A 202 0.92 -4.74 5.64
N SER A 203 -0.12 -5.18 4.94
CA SER A 203 -1.26 -5.88 5.55
C SER A 203 -0.89 -7.31 5.97
N ASP A 204 -1.80 -7.96 6.69
CA ASP A 204 -1.68 -9.38 7.03
C ASP A 204 -1.73 -10.27 5.76
N PRO A 205 -0.93 -11.34 5.69
CA PRO A 205 -0.90 -12.25 4.53
C PRO A 205 -2.25 -12.87 4.15
N ILE A 206 -3.20 -12.96 5.09
CA ILE A 206 -4.56 -13.45 4.82
C ILE A 206 -5.25 -12.70 3.67
N HIS A 207 -4.85 -11.44 3.41
CA HIS A 207 -5.41 -10.62 2.33
C HIS A 207 -4.75 -10.86 0.97
N GLY A 208 -3.75 -11.76 0.88
CA GLY A 208 -3.08 -12.16 -0.36
C GLY A 208 -1.83 -11.36 -0.72
N GLY A 209 -1.49 -10.33 0.06
CA GLY A 209 -0.23 -9.58 -0.03
C GLY A 209 0.73 -9.98 1.10
N ASN A 210 1.81 -9.22 1.29
CA ASN A 210 2.81 -9.44 2.34
C ASN A 210 3.16 -10.93 2.56
N LYS A 211 3.36 -11.68 1.47
CA LYS A 211 3.60 -13.13 1.51
C LYS A 211 4.65 -13.49 2.56
N GLU A 212 4.36 -14.54 3.35
CA GLU A 212 5.24 -15.01 4.42
C GLU A 212 5.61 -13.93 5.46
N MET A 213 4.82 -12.86 5.56
CA MET A 213 5.09 -11.68 6.40
C MET A 213 6.43 -11.00 6.09
N GLY A 214 6.86 -11.03 4.83
CA GLY A 214 8.19 -10.57 4.42
C GLY A 214 8.49 -9.10 4.78
N SER A 215 7.52 -8.19 4.60
CA SER A 215 7.71 -6.79 4.98
C SER A 215 7.77 -6.62 6.50
N TRP A 216 7.01 -7.42 7.24
CA TRP A 216 7.02 -7.40 8.70
C TRP A 216 8.35 -7.87 9.27
N LYS A 217 8.95 -8.92 8.67
CA LYS A 217 10.31 -9.38 9.02
C LYS A 217 11.33 -8.28 8.77
N MET A 218 11.23 -7.59 7.63
CA MET A 218 12.11 -6.49 7.26
C MET A 218 12.04 -5.34 8.30
N ILE A 219 10.84 -4.88 8.64
CA ILE A 219 10.67 -3.74 9.57
C ILE A 219 10.72 -4.13 11.06
N GLY A 220 10.78 -5.43 11.36
CA GLY A 220 10.74 -5.95 12.73
C GLY A 220 9.38 -5.81 13.41
N PHE A 221 8.29 -5.79 12.64
CA PHE A 221 6.93 -5.76 13.18
C PHE A 221 6.55 -7.17 13.69
N PRO A 222 6.08 -7.31 14.94
CA PRO A 222 5.78 -8.62 15.53
C PRO A 222 4.49 -9.28 15.03
N GLY A 223 3.70 -8.60 14.18
CA GLY A 223 2.40 -9.11 13.74
C GLY A 223 1.35 -9.14 14.85
N ALA A 224 0.35 -10.00 14.70
CA ALA A 224 -0.78 -10.18 15.61
C ALA A 224 -0.43 -10.98 16.89
N ARG A 225 0.74 -10.73 17.48
CA ARG A 225 1.11 -11.30 18.79
C ARG A 225 0.36 -10.59 19.90
N ALA A 226 -0.18 -11.33 20.88
CA ALA A 226 -0.85 -10.74 22.04
C ALA A 226 0.16 -10.16 23.07
N ASP A 227 1.27 -10.86 23.31
CA ASP A 227 2.18 -10.60 24.43
C ASP A 227 3.39 -9.71 24.07
N PHE A 228 3.24 -8.74 23.15
CA PHE A 228 4.35 -7.84 22.78
C PHE A 228 4.41 -6.54 23.60
N LEU A 229 3.36 -6.24 24.39
CA LEU A 229 3.22 -4.97 25.08
C LEU A 229 4.36 -4.67 26.06
N ASP A 230 4.91 -5.70 26.72
CA ASP A 230 6.07 -5.56 27.62
C ASP A 230 7.34 -5.10 26.90
N TRP A 231 7.38 -5.21 25.57
CA TRP A 231 8.51 -4.78 24.74
C TRP A 231 8.38 -3.33 24.26
N VAL A 232 7.18 -2.74 24.34
CA VAL A 232 6.91 -1.38 23.88
C VAL A 232 7.69 -0.38 24.73
N GLY A 233 8.35 0.58 24.08
CA GLY A 233 9.14 1.61 24.76
C GLY A 233 10.54 1.18 25.22
N THR A 234 10.89 -0.10 25.12
CA THR A 234 12.23 -0.59 25.51
C THR A 234 13.35 -0.16 24.56
N GLY A 235 13.00 0.21 23.32
CA GLY A 235 13.95 0.49 22.24
C GLY A 235 14.72 -0.74 21.74
N LYS A 236 14.39 -1.94 22.24
CA LYS A 236 15.02 -3.20 21.83
C LYS A 236 14.23 -3.83 20.69
N ARG A 237 14.93 -4.50 19.78
CA ARG A 237 14.30 -5.34 18.74
C ARG A 237 13.49 -6.44 19.42
N TYR A 238 12.29 -6.69 18.90
CA TYR A 238 11.47 -7.81 19.36
C TYR A 238 12.15 -9.14 18.97
N PRO A 239 12.30 -10.12 19.88
CA PRO A 239 13.18 -11.26 19.67
C PRO A 239 12.57 -12.38 18.80
N TYR A 240 11.24 -12.39 18.61
CA TYR A 240 10.55 -13.42 17.85
C TYR A 240 10.09 -12.91 16.48
N GLY A 241 9.95 -13.83 15.53
CA GLY A 241 9.39 -13.53 14.21
C GLY A 241 7.92 -13.09 14.28
N PRO A 242 7.38 -12.52 13.19
CA PRO A 242 5.99 -12.09 13.15
C PRO A 242 5.01 -13.26 13.29
N VAL A 243 3.77 -12.94 13.66
CA VAL A 243 2.63 -13.87 13.63
C VAL A 243 1.50 -13.26 12.84
N SER A 244 0.93 -14.00 11.88
CA SER A 244 -0.26 -13.56 11.15
C SER A 244 -1.52 -13.68 11.99
N ILE A 245 -2.62 -13.07 11.56
CA ILE A 245 -3.95 -13.21 12.16
C ILE A 245 -4.40 -14.68 12.20
N GLU A 246 -4.00 -15.49 11.22
CA GLU A 246 -4.26 -16.93 11.18
C GLU A 246 -3.33 -17.76 12.09
N GLY A 247 -2.36 -17.12 12.75
CA GLY A 247 -1.41 -17.77 13.64
C GLY A 247 -0.19 -18.38 12.95
N GLN A 248 0.02 -18.10 11.65
CA GLN A 248 1.24 -18.52 10.95
C GLN A 248 2.44 -17.80 11.55
N GLN A 249 3.57 -18.50 11.70
CA GLN A 249 4.79 -17.95 12.30
C GLN A 249 5.82 -17.68 11.21
N GLY A 250 6.43 -16.49 11.27
CA GLY A 250 7.44 -16.02 10.32
C GLY A 250 8.88 -16.18 10.78
#